data_AF-A0A974ZNT5-F1
#
_entry.id   AF-A0A974ZNT5-F1
#
_cell.length_a   1.000
_cell.length_b   1.000
_cell.length_c   1.000
_cell.angle_alpha   90.00
_cell.angle_beta   90.00
_cell.angle_gamma   90.00
#
_symmetry.space_group_name_H-M   'P 1'
#
loop_
_entity.id
_entity.type
_entity.pdbx_description
1 polymer ?
#
loop_
_entity_poly.entity_id
_entity_poly.type
_entity_poly.pdbx_seq_one_letter_code
_entity_poly.pdbx_strand_id
1 'polypeptide(L)'
;MSDKEPAYTLDNLPDDIPANPGWKPLAWFAGIILLLIGLGEVLVVFGWELLELIGEGIFLAVEGSEEFLEDAVEGWFGLEPWEAEMYTAWVTSPIKLVLAFFILRAIWRWKKRKVLPAAKRWLARRWLIIRLSWRGLWWPWKAGVMSLGVGLLFILI
;
A
#
# COMPACT_ATOMS: atom_id res chain seq x y z
N MET A 1 47.02 13.43 12.92
CA MET A 1 46.31 13.26 14.20
C MET A 1 45.10 12.40 13.92
N SER A 2 45.05 11.20 14.49
CA SER A 2 43.96 10.24 14.30
C SER A 2 43.11 10.31 15.55
N ASP A 3 41.96 10.98 15.44
CA ASP A 3 40.94 10.98 16.50
C ASP A 3 40.37 9.57 16.58
N LYS A 4 40.82 8.80 17.57
CA LYS A 4 40.22 7.51 17.90
C LYS A 4 38.94 7.79 18.66
N GLU A 5 37.79 7.49 18.06
CA GLU A 5 36.52 7.45 18.79
C GLU A 5 36.67 6.49 19.99
N PRO A 6 36.26 6.91 21.20
CA PRO A 6 36.38 6.06 22.38
C PRO A 6 35.45 4.84 22.22
N ALA A 7 36.00 3.66 22.49
CA ALA A 7 35.22 2.44 22.54
C ALA A 7 34.19 2.54 23.69
N TYR A 8 32.90 2.48 23.35
CA TYR A 8 31.82 2.42 24.33
C TYR A 8 31.91 1.11 25.13
N THR A 9 32.54 1.17 26.31
CA THR A 9 32.50 0.12 27.33
C THR A 9 31.26 0.33 28.21
N LEU A 10 30.73 -0.74 28.83
CA LEU A 10 29.60 -0.67 29.77
C LEU A 10 29.84 0.34 30.92
N ASP A 11 31.11 0.61 31.24
CA ASP A 11 31.54 1.56 32.26
C ASP A 11 31.59 3.02 31.78
N ASN A 12 31.35 3.29 30.49
CA ASN A 12 31.38 4.61 29.86
C ASN A 12 30.01 4.98 29.26
N LEU A 13 28.90 4.56 29.89
CA LEU A 13 27.61 5.15 29.56
C LEU A 13 27.57 6.59 30.11
N PRO A 14 27.07 7.57 29.32
CA PRO A 14 26.80 8.91 29.82
C PRO A 14 25.95 8.86 31.11
N ASP A 15 26.39 9.54 32.18
CA ASP A 15 25.73 9.59 33.50
C ASP A 15 24.29 10.14 33.43
N ASP A 16 23.95 10.76 32.30
CA ASP A 16 22.65 11.33 31.93
C ASP A 16 21.62 10.29 31.45
N ILE A 17 21.97 9.01 31.32
CA ILE A 17 21.02 7.95 30.99
C ILE A 17 20.27 7.51 32.27
N PRO A 18 18.96 7.74 32.38
CA PRO A 18 18.21 7.43 33.58
C PRO A 18 18.24 5.92 33.89
N ALA A 19 18.68 5.55 35.09
CA ALA A 19 18.80 4.17 35.56
C ALA A 19 17.47 3.36 35.52
N ASN A 20 16.34 4.05 35.39
CA ASN A 20 15.03 3.44 35.19
C ASN A 20 14.34 4.14 34.01
N PRO A 21 14.48 3.63 32.77
CA PRO A 21 13.75 4.17 31.63
C PRO A 21 12.25 3.97 31.88
N GLY A 22 11.55 5.04 32.25
CA GLY A 22 10.12 4.97 32.58
C GLY A 22 9.29 4.47 31.41
N TRP A 23 8.11 3.88 31.67
CA TRP A 23 7.22 3.28 30.65
C TRP A 23 6.69 4.27 29.58
N LYS A 24 6.90 5.57 29.76
CA LYS A 24 6.36 6.62 28.91
C LYS A 24 6.74 6.45 27.43
N PRO A 25 8.01 6.25 27.02
CA PRO A 25 8.37 6.10 25.60
C PRO A 25 7.69 4.89 24.94
N LEU A 26 7.50 3.80 25.69
CA LEU A 26 6.77 2.62 25.25
C LEU A 26 5.29 2.92 25.01
N ALA A 27 4.66 3.67 25.92
CA ALA A 27 3.28 4.13 25.77
C ALA A 27 3.10 5.09 24.58
N TRP A 28 4.04 6.03 24.38
CA TRP A 28 4.05 6.92 23.22
C TRP A 28 4.17 6.14 21.91
N PHE A 29 5.10 5.17 21.86
CA PHE A 29 5.27 4.31 20.70
C PHE A 29 4.01 3.50 20.38
N ALA A 30 3.39 2.88 21.40
CA ALA A 30 2.14 2.13 21.22
C ALA A 30 0.99 3.03 20.75
N GLY A 31 0.86 4.24 21.33
CA GLY A 31 -0.14 5.22 20.92
C GLY A 31 0.01 5.66 19.47
N ILE A 32 1.24 5.91 19.02
CA ILE A 32 1.53 6.24 17.62
C ILE A 32 1.14 5.08 16.69
N ILE A 33 1.44 3.84 17.06
CA ILE A 33 1.05 2.67 16.26
C ILE A 33 -0.48 2.59 16.12
N LEU A 34 -1.22 2.72 17.22
CA LEU A 34 -2.68 2.69 17.19
C LEU A 34 -3.27 3.81 16.31
N LEU A 35 -2.71 5.01 16.40
CA LEU A 35 -3.14 6.15 15.60
C LEU A 35 -2.85 5.94 14.10
N LEU A 36 -1.72 5.33 13.76
CA LEU A 36 -1.40 4.97 12.36
C LEU A 36 -2.32 3.88 11.81
N ILE A 37 -2.75 2.91 12.65
CA ILE A 37 -3.74 1.90 12.25
C ILE A 37 -5.08 2.57 11.96
N GLY A 38 -5.57 3.42 12.87
CA GLY A 38 -6.83 4.13 12.69
C GLY A 38 -6.82 5.05 11.47
N LEU A 39 -5.72 5.77 11.23
CA LEU A 39 -5.55 6.57 10.01
C LEU A 39 -5.58 5.70 8.76
N GLY A 40 -4.96 4.51 8.80
CA GLY A 40 -4.99 3.55 7.69
C GLY A 40 -6.41 3.12 7.33
N GLU A 41 -7.24 2.83 8.33
CA GLU A 41 -8.65 2.46 8.13
C GLU A 41 -9.46 3.60 7.52
N VAL A 42 -9.33 4.82 8.05
CA VAL A 42 -10.01 6.01 7.52
C VAL A 42 -9.63 6.26 6.05
N LEU A 43 -8.35 6.11 5.70
CA LEU A 43 -7.89 6.27 4.31
C LEU A 43 -8.45 5.19 3.38
N VAL A 44 -8.65 3.96 3.87
CA VAL A 44 -9.27 2.89 3.10
C VAL A 44 -10.75 3.20 2.84
N VAL A 45 -11.49 3.60 3.87
CA VAL A 45 -12.92 3.99 3.74
C VAL A 45 -13.07 5.18 2.80
N PHE A 46 -12.30 6.24 3.01
CA PHE A 46 -12.30 7.41 2.12
C PHE A 46 -11.95 7.05 0.67
N GLY A 47 -10.97 6.16 0.48
CA GLY A 47 -10.60 5.69 -0.85
C GLY A 47 -11.72 4.90 -1.53
N TRP A 48 -12.52 4.15 -0.76
CA TRP A 48 -13.69 3.42 -1.27
C TRP A 48 -14.82 4.38 -1.66
N GLU A 49 -15.20 5.29 -0.77
CA GLU A 49 -16.24 6.31 -1.03
C GLU A 49 -15.89 7.17 -2.25
N LEU A 50 -14.62 7.55 -2.39
CA LEU A 50 -14.16 8.30 -3.56
C LEU A 50 -14.29 7.51 -4.86
N LEU A 51 -14.02 6.20 -4.84
CA LEU A 51 -14.19 5.34 -6.00
C LEU A 51 -15.67 5.17 -6.37
N GLU A 52 -16.54 5.08 -5.39
CA GLU A 52 -18.00 5.02 -5.57
C GLU A 52 -18.51 6.30 -6.22
N LEU A 53 -18.13 7.47 -5.69
CA LEU A 53 -18.48 8.78 -6.26
C LEU A 53 -18.00 8.92 -7.72
N ILE A 54 -16.77 8.47 -8.02
CA ILE A 54 -16.26 8.46 -9.39
C ILE A 54 -17.10 7.53 -10.28
N GLY A 55 -17.47 6.36 -9.76
CA GLY A 55 -18.33 5.39 -10.46
C GLY A 55 -19.69 5.97 -10.80
N GLU A 56 -20.36 6.59 -9.83
CA GLU A 56 -21.64 7.28 -10.02
C GLU A 56 -21.53 8.42 -11.04
N GLY A 57 -20.47 9.24 -10.94
CA GLY A 57 -20.24 10.33 -11.89
C GLY A 57 -20.03 9.84 -13.32
N ILE A 58 -19.34 8.71 -13.51
CA ILE A 58 -19.20 8.07 -14.82
C ILE A 58 -20.56 7.55 -15.31
N PHE A 59 -21.33 6.89 -14.44
CA PHE A 59 -22.65 6.38 -14.78
C PHE A 59 -23.58 7.52 -15.25
N LEU A 60 -23.69 8.59 -14.48
CA LEU A 60 -24.49 9.77 -14.84
C LEU A 60 -24.04 10.41 -16.17
N ALA A 61 -22.73 10.51 -16.40
CA ALA A 61 -22.21 11.07 -17.65
C ALA A 61 -22.53 10.18 -18.87
N VAL A 62 -22.51 8.86 -18.68
CA VAL A 62 -22.86 7.90 -19.74
C VAL A 62 -24.36 7.94 -20.00
N GLU A 63 -25.19 7.85 -18.96
CA GLU A 63 -26.65 7.87 -19.05
C GLU A 63 -27.14 9.15 -19.71
N GLY A 64 -26.71 10.31 -19.21
CA GLY A 64 -27.11 11.61 -19.77
C GLY A 64 -26.62 11.84 -21.19
N SER A 65 -25.50 11.19 -21.60
CA SER A 65 -25.06 11.23 -23.00
C SER A 65 -25.88 10.31 -23.91
N GLU A 66 -26.47 9.25 -23.36
CA GLU A 66 -27.34 8.34 -24.10
C GLU A 66 -28.73 8.96 -24.30
N GLU A 67 -29.31 9.54 -23.26
CA GLU A 67 -30.57 10.29 -23.34
C GLU A 67 -30.48 11.42 -24.38
N PHE A 68 -29.38 12.18 -24.39
CA PHE A 68 -29.16 13.21 -25.41
C PHE A 68 -29.08 12.64 -26.85
N LEU A 69 -28.50 11.44 -27.01
CA LEU A 69 -28.43 10.77 -28.31
C LEU A 69 -29.80 10.23 -28.73
N GLU A 70 -30.59 9.74 -27.78
CA GLU A 70 -31.96 9.24 -28.00
C GLU A 70 -32.86 10.36 -28.48
N ASP A 71 -32.88 11.50 -27.79
CA ASP A 71 -33.63 12.69 -28.18
C ASP A 71 -33.25 13.18 -29.60
N ALA A 72 -31.94 13.15 -29.91
CA ALA A 72 -31.46 13.56 -31.22
C ALA A 72 -31.90 12.57 -32.33
N VAL A 73 -31.85 11.27 -32.06
CA VAL A 73 -32.28 10.22 -33.01
C VAL A 73 -33.80 10.26 -33.20
N GLU A 74 -34.57 10.46 -32.13
CA GLU A 74 -36.02 10.67 -32.19
C GLU A 74 -36.34 11.86 -33.12
N GLY A 75 -35.71 13.01 -32.86
CA GLY A 75 -35.95 14.24 -33.62
C GLY A 75 -35.49 14.18 -35.08
N TRP A 76 -34.39 13.49 -35.40
CA TRP A 76 -33.88 13.39 -36.77
C TRP A 76 -34.67 12.42 -37.64
N PHE A 77 -35.18 11.33 -37.06
CA PHE A 77 -35.82 10.26 -37.80
C PHE A 77 -37.33 10.18 -37.59
N GLY A 78 -37.89 10.98 -36.68
CA GLY A 78 -39.32 11.00 -36.36
C GLY A 78 -39.80 9.67 -35.79
N LEU A 79 -38.95 9.02 -34.99
CA LEU A 79 -39.20 7.70 -34.40
C LEU A 79 -40.07 7.82 -33.14
N GLU A 80 -40.66 6.71 -32.71
CA GLU A 80 -41.19 6.64 -31.35
C GLU A 80 -40.03 6.51 -30.33
N PRO A 81 -40.20 6.99 -29.07
CA PRO A 81 -39.12 7.00 -28.08
C PRO A 81 -38.45 5.62 -27.87
N TRP A 82 -39.24 4.55 -27.84
CA TRP A 82 -38.72 3.19 -27.66
C TRP A 82 -37.91 2.68 -28.87
N GLU A 83 -38.20 3.18 -30.07
CA GLU A 83 -37.45 2.85 -31.28
C GLU A 83 -36.09 3.56 -31.24
N ALA A 84 -36.09 4.85 -30.87
CA ALA A 84 -34.86 5.62 -30.71
C ALA A 84 -33.93 4.99 -29.67
N GLU A 85 -34.45 4.61 -28.49
CA GLU A 85 -33.73 3.87 -27.43
C GLU A 85 -33.15 2.55 -27.96
N MET A 86 -33.92 1.79 -28.74
CA MET A 86 -33.43 0.53 -29.31
C MET A 86 -32.28 0.77 -30.31
N TYR A 87 -32.39 1.78 -31.18
CA TYR A 87 -31.33 2.10 -32.14
C TYR A 87 -30.08 2.62 -31.47
N THR A 88 -30.20 3.54 -30.49
CA THR A 88 -29.06 4.02 -29.72
C THR A 88 -28.39 2.86 -29.00
N ALA A 89 -29.13 2.04 -28.26
CA ALA A 89 -28.57 0.88 -27.56
C ALA A 89 -27.81 -0.08 -28.50
N TRP A 90 -28.35 -0.38 -29.69
CA TRP A 90 -27.70 -1.27 -30.65
C TRP A 90 -26.43 -0.69 -31.26
N VAL A 91 -26.37 0.63 -31.45
CA VAL A 91 -25.22 1.32 -32.04
C VAL A 91 -24.16 1.65 -30.99
N THR A 92 -24.56 2.10 -29.81
CA THR A 92 -23.66 2.53 -28.73
C THR A 92 -23.07 1.34 -27.98
N SER A 93 -23.82 0.26 -27.75
CA SER A 93 -23.35 -0.88 -26.94
C SER A 93 -22.06 -1.52 -27.48
N PRO A 94 -21.92 -1.84 -28.78
CA PRO A 94 -20.67 -2.38 -29.31
C PRO A 94 -19.50 -1.41 -29.14
N ILE A 95 -19.73 -0.11 -29.34
CA ILE A 95 -18.72 0.94 -29.18
C ILE A 95 -18.28 1.03 -27.72
N LYS A 96 -19.24 1.06 -26.78
CA LYS A 96 -18.99 1.06 -25.33
C LYS A 96 -18.19 -0.16 -24.90
N LEU A 97 -18.51 -1.36 -25.39
CA LEU A 97 -17.78 -2.59 -25.10
C LEU A 97 -16.32 -2.54 -25.59
N VAL A 98 -16.11 -2.07 -26.83
CA VAL A 98 -14.77 -1.90 -27.39
C VAL A 98 -13.97 -0.87 -26.60
N LEU A 99 -14.57 0.27 -26.27
CA LEU A 99 -13.95 1.31 -25.48
C LEU A 99 -13.59 0.82 -24.06
N ALA A 100 -14.52 0.13 -23.40
CA ALA A 100 -14.32 -0.48 -22.08
C ALA A 100 -13.15 -1.48 -22.10
N PHE A 101 -13.06 -2.32 -23.14
CA PHE A 101 -11.93 -3.23 -23.33
C PHE A 101 -10.59 -2.48 -23.48
N PHE A 102 -10.54 -1.41 -24.27
CA PHE A 102 -9.33 -0.60 -24.42
C PHE A 102 -8.92 0.12 -23.15
N ILE A 103 -9.88 0.69 -22.42
CA ILE A 103 -9.65 1.33 -21.11
C ILE A 103 -9.12 0.31 -20.13
N LEU A 104 -9.78 -0.85 -19.99
CA LEU A 104 -9.33 -1.92 -19.09
C LEU A 104 -7.92 -2.40 -19.46
N ARG A 105 -7.64 -2.55 -20.76
CA ARG A 105 -6.31 -2.91 -21.26
C ARG A 105 -5.27 -1.82 -20.96
N ALA A 106 -5.62 -0.55 -21.07
CA ALA A 106 -4.74 0.57 -20.74
C ALA A 106 -4.43 0.62 -19.24
N ILE A 107 -5.46 0.50 -18.39
CA ILE A 107 -5.33 0.41 -16.93
C ILE A 107 -4.45 -0.78 -16.55
N TRP A 108 -4.70 -1.95 -17.14
CA TRP A 108 -3.89 -3.15 -16.91
C TRP A 108 -2.43 -2.93 -17.27
N ARG A 109 -2.15 -2.37 -18.46
CA ARG A 109 -0.78 -2.05 -18.90
C ARG A 109 -0.11 -1.04 -17.97
N TRP A 110 -0.84 -0.03 -17.53
CA TRP A 110 -0.34 0.98 -16.61
C TRP A 110 -0.02 0.38 -15.23
N LYS A 111 -0.94 -0.41 -14.65
CA LYS A 111 -0.70 -1.14 -13.39
C LYS A 111 0.48 -2.10 -13.51
N LYS A 112 0.61 -2.82 -14.62
CA LYS A 112 1.74 -3.73 -14.87
C LYS A 112 3.09 -3.00 -14.96
N ARG A 113 3.13 -1.82 -15.59
CA ARG A 113 4.38 -1.07 -15.80
C ARG A 113 4.82 -0.25 -14.59
N LYS A 114 3.88 0.35 -13.84
CA LYS A 114 4.21 1.25 -12.72
C LYS A 114 3.97 0.63 -11.36
N VAL A 115 2.76 0.08 -11.14
CA VAL A 115 2.30 -0.32 -9.81
C VAL A 115 2.94 -1.64 -9.38
N LEU A 116 2.91 -2.68 -10.23
CA LEU A 116 3.50 -4.00 -9.90
C LEU A 116 5.01 -3.95 -9.57
N PRO A 117 5.88 -3.29 -10.36
CA PRO A 117 7.30 -3.21 -10.00
C PRO A 117 7.57 -2.29 -8.80
N ALA A 118 6.74 -1.27 -8.55
CA ALA A 118 6.83 -0.46 -7.33
C ALA A 118 6.45 -1.29 -6.10
N ALA A 119 5.33 -2.01 -6.16
CA ALA A 119 4.87 -2.91 -5.11
C ALA A 119 5.90 -4.03 -4.84
N LYS A 120 6.46 -4.64 -5.88
CA LYS A 120 7.52 -5.65 -5.75
C LYS A 120 8.76 -5.08 -5.06
N ARG A 121 9.21 -3.87 -5.42
CA ARG A 121 10.34 -3.20 -4.77
C ARG A 121 10.05 -2.87 -3.30
N TRP A 122 8.84 -2.39 -3.00
CA TRP A 122 8.42 -2.08 -1.64
C TRP A 122 8.33 -3.34 -0.77
N LEU A 123 7.73 -4.42 -1.29
CA LEU A 123 7.63 -5.70 -0.61
C LEU A 123 9.01 -6.32 -0.37
N ALA A 124 9.90 -6.27 -1.37
CA ALA A 124 11.27 -6.73 -1.22
C ALA A 124 12.03 -5.97 -0.12
N ARG A 125 11.86 -4.64 -0.03
CA ARG A 125 12.46 -3.84 1.05
C ARG A 125 11.89 -4.22 2.42
N ARG A 126 10.58 -4.36 2.54
CA ARG A 126 9.95 -4.76 3.81
C ARG A 126 10.38 -6.16 4.23
N TRP A 127 10.48 -7.10 3.30
CA TRP A 127 10.96 -8.45 3.59
C TRP A 127 12.45 -8.44 3.97
N LEU A 128 13.27 -7.59 3.36
CA LEU A 128 14.66 -7.46 3.76
C LEU A 128 14.78 -6.94 5.21
N ILE A 129 13.95 -5.98 5.60
CA ILE A 129 13.88 -5.46 6.98
C ILE A 129 13.44 -6.55 7.94
N ILE A 130 12.33 -7.24 7.68
CA ILE A 130 11.83 -8.31 8.58
C ILE A 130 12.87 -9.43 8.68
N ARG A 131 13.55 -9.79 7.59
CA ARG A 131 14.62 -10.81 7.61
C ARG A 131 15.84 -10.36 8.41
N LEU A 132 16.21 -9.08 8.33
CA LEU A 132 17.29 -8.50 9.15
C LEU A 132 16.89 -8.46 10.62
N SER A 133 15.67 -8.04 10.94
CA SER A 133 15.13 -8.05 12.30
C SER A 133 15.08 -9.47 12.87
N TRP A 134 14.68 -10.46 12.06
CA TRP A 134 14.68 -11.87 12.46
C TRP A 134 16.08 -12.42 12.70
N ARG A 135 17.06 -12.04 11.87
CA ARG A 135 18.46 -12.39 12.07
C ARG A 135 19.07 -11.72 13.31
N GLY A 136 18.71 -10.47 13.58
CA GLY A 136 19.11 -9.75 14.80
C GLY A 136 18.53 -10.38 16.06
N LEU A 137 17.28 -10.85 16.01
CA LEU A 137 16.63 -11.54 17.12
C LEU A 137 17.30 -12.88 17.48
N TRP A 138 17.89 -13.56 16.50
CA TRP A 138 18.64 -14.83 16.70
C TRP A 138 20.10 -14.63 17.12
N TRP A 139 20.59 -13.40 17.11
CA TRP A 139 21.99 -13.10 17.39
C TRP A 139 22.41 -13.39 18.84
N PRO A 140 21.58 -13.11 19.87
CA PRO A 140 21.87 -13.49 21.25
C PRO A 140 22.00 -15.00 21.44
N TRP A 141 21.17 -15.78 20.75
CA TRP A 141 21.23 -17.25 20.80
C TRP A 141 22.53 -17.79 20.19
N LYS A 142 22.95 -17.22 19.04
CA LYS A 142 24.24 -17.58 18.42
C LYS A 142 25.44 -17.18 19.28
N ALA A 143 25.38 -16.02 19.92
CA ALA A 143 26.41 -15.58 20.85
C ALA A 143 26.50 -16.50 22.07
N GLY A 144 25.36 -16.92 22.63
CA GLY A 144 25.28 -17.88 23.73
C GLY A 144 25.82 -19.28 23.39
N VAL A 145 25.53 -19.79 22.18
CA VAL A 145 26.08 -21.08 21.73
C VAL A 145 27.59 -21.01 21.49
N MET A 146 28.10 -19.90 20.94
CA MET A 146 29.54 -19.71 20.77
C MET A 146 30.28 -19.55 22.10
N SER A 147 29.73 -18.81 23.07
CA SER A 147 30.35 -18.67 24.40
C SER A 147 30.34 -20.00 25.16
N LEU A 148 29.28 -20.80 25.05
CA LEU A 148 29.24 -22.17 25.56
C LEU A 148 30.32 -23.06 24.93
N GLY A 149 30.50 -22.99 23.60
CA GLY A 149 31.54 -23.75 22.89
C GLY A 149 32.96 -23.37 23.30
N VAL A 150 33.23 -22.07 23.49
CA VAL A 150 34.52 -21.57 23.98
C VAL A 150 34.76 -21.97 25.43
N GLY A 151 33.72 -21.91 26.28
CA GLY A 151 33.80 -22.38 27.67
C GLY A 151 34.09 -23.87 27.78
N LEU A 152 33.46 -24.70 26.93
CA LEU A 152 33.72 -26.14 26.87
C LEU A 152 35.14 -26.48 26.39
N LEU A 153 35.65 -25.73 25.39
CA LEU A 153 37.03 -25.85 24.94
C LEU A 153 38.04 -25.50 26.05
N PHE A 154 37.73 -24.51 26.89
CA PHE A 154 38.56 -24.12 28.02
C PHE A 154 38.60 -25.16 29.15
N ILE A 155 37.58 -26.01 29.26
CA ILE A 155 37.53 -27.11 30.24
C ILE A 155 38.31 -28.35 29.75
N LEU A 156 38.48 -28.49 28.43
CA LEU A 156 39.15 -29.62 27.79
C LEU A 156 40.66 -29.43 27.59
N ILE A 157 41.19 -28.21 27.80
CA ILE A 157 42.62 -27.87 27.78
C ILE A 157 43.13 -27.84 29.22
#